data_AF-A0A1W1C310-F1
#
_entry.id   AF-A0A1W1C310-F1
#
_cell.length_a   1.000
_cell.length_b   1.000
_cell.length_c   1.000
_cell.angle_alpha   90.00
_cell.angle_beta   90.00
_cell.angle_gamma   90.00
#
_symmetry.space_group_name_H-M   'P 1'
#
loop_
_entity.id
_entity.type
_entity.pdbx_description
1 polymer ?
#
loop_
_entity_poly.entity_id
_entity_poly.type
_entity_poly.pdbx_seq_one_letter_code
_entity_poly.pdbx_strand_id
1 'polypeptide(L)'
;MEETKKKKSTKYDDLEFTELVKTVTKEFGETSEPICNGVKGWQRETKFYINSYNKVSVLTPLGDSIQLKDPLDISNFWKYLDKNRHRIGEIIDYSKELTLEEINRRYIDLDIYLNNTKLTVRKIEKFESEVRIILKNNNTGNLVAISRGKNNTILDLKECENILLNLRI
;
A
#
# COMPACT_ATOMS: atom_id res chain seq x y z
N MET A 1 10.53 -17.56 -19.46
CA MET A 1 11.41 -17.17 -18.33
C MET A 1 10.60 -16.24 -17.45
N GLU A 2 10.12 -16.75 -16.31
CA GLU A 2 9.37 -15.97 -15.35
C GLU A 2 10.39 -15.35 -14.37
N GLU A 3 10.73 -14.08 -14.58
CA GLU A 3 11.49 -13.33 -13.58
C GLU A 3 10.58 -13.12 -12.36
N THR A 4 10.61 -14.05 -11.41
CA THR A 4 10.17 -13.78 -10.04
C THR A 4 11.06 -12.67 -9.50
N LYS A 5 10.62 -11.41 -9.65
CA LYS A 5 11.20 -10.27 -8.91
C LYS A 5 11.21 -10.66 -7.44
N LYS A 6 12.41 -10.80 -6.87
CA LYS A 6 12.61 -10.99 -5.43
C LYS A 6 11.83 -9.88 -4.72
N LYS A 7 10.96 -10.26 -3.78
CA LYS A 7 10.32 -9.35 -2.83
C LYS A 7 11.42 -8.43 -2.30
N LYS A 8 11.24 -7.12 -2.42
CA LYS A 8 12.22 -6.13 -1.97
C LYS A 8 12.30 -6.25 -0.46
N SER A 9 13.23 -7.06 0.03
CA SER A 9 13.37 -7.31 1.47
C SER A 9 13.79 -6.02 2.14
N THR A 10 13.05 -5.63 3.15
CA THR A 10 13.39 -4.44 3.95
C THR A 10 14.02 -4.89 5.25
N LYS A 11 14.89 -4.06 5.83
CA LYS A 11 15.44 -4.27 7.19
C LYS A 11 14.36 -4.39 8.28
N TYR A 12 13.11 -4.10 7.94
CA TYR A 12 11.96 -4.18 8.83
C TYR A 12 11.24 -5.52 8.75
N ASP A 13 11.51 -6.38 7.76
CA ASP A 13 10.68 -7.58 7.51
C ASP A 13 10.72 -8.57 8.69
N ASP A 14 11.87 -8.69 9.37
CA ASP A 14 12.09 -9.67 10.44
C ASP A 14 11.95 -9.11 11.87
N LEU A 15 11.58 -7.84 12.02
CA LEU A 15 11.46 -7.22 13.35
C LEU A 15 10.22 -7.70 14.10
N GLU A 16 10.31 -7.92 15.40
CA GLU A 16 9.11 -8.09 16.21
C GLU A 16 8.28 -6.80 16.23
N PHE A 17 6.94 -6.87 16.39
CA PHE A 17 6.07 -5.70 16.28
C PHE A 17 6.53 -4.51 17.15
N THR A 18 6.91 -4.78 18.40
CA THR A 18 7.41 -3.75 19.33
C THR A 18 8.74 -3.16 18.86
N GLU A 19 9.62 -3.97 18.26
CA GLU A 19 10.89 -3.52 17.70
C GLU A 19 10.68 -2.70 16.42
N LEU A 20 9.76 -3.11 15.56
CA LEU A 20 9.34 -2.35 14.39
C LEU A 20 8.93 -0.93 14.78
N VAL A 21 8.02 -0.80 15.76
CA VAL A 21 7.53 0.50 16.23
C VAL A 21 8.69 1.36 16.75
N LYS A 22 9.58 0.78 17.55
CA LYS A 22 10.75 1.50 18.09
C LYS A 22 11.71 1.96 16.99
N THR A 23 12.05 1.07 16.07
CA THR A 23 12.99 1.34 14.98
C THR A 23 12.44 2.42 14.04
N VAL A 24 11.18 2.28 13.59
CA VAL A 24 10.54 3.28 12.74
C VAL A 24 10.40 4.62 13.47
N THR A 25 10.00 4.60 14.74
CA THR A 25 9.86 5.85 15.53
C THR A 25 11.19 6.58 15.64
N LYS A 26 12.28 5.86 15.88
CA LYS A 26 13.62 6.45 15.98
C LYS A 26 14.07 7.01 14.64
N GLU A 27 14.11 6.19 13.60
CA GLU A 27 14.70 6.57 12.32
C GLU A 27 13.94 7.70 11.62
N PHE A 28 12.61 7.61 11.58
CA PHE A 28 11.80 8.66 10.96
C PHE A 28 11.56 9.84 11.90
N GLY A 29 11.77 9.69 13.22
CA GLY A 29 11.76 10.80 14.17
C GLY A 29 12.99 11.70 14.02
N GLU A 30 14.15 11.11 13.71
CA GLU A 30 15.41 11.83 13.48
C GLU A 30 15.35 12.72 12.23
N THR A 31 14.67 12.27 11.17
CA THR A 31 14.59 13.00 9.89
C THR A 31 13.29 13.78 9.70
N SER A 32 12.23 13.43 10.44
CA SER A 32 10.85 13.88 10.18
C SER A 32 10.37 13.59 8.75
N GLU A 33 11.02 12.65 8.04
CA GLU A 33 10.59 12.25 6.71
C GLU A 33 9.29 11.44 6.78
N PRO A 34 8.45 11.50 5.73
CA PRO A 34 7.29 10.63 5.59
C PRO A 34 7.66 9.14 5.60
N ILE A 35 6.94 8.37 6.42
CA ILE A 35 7.04 6.92 6.54
C ILE A 35 6.31 6.25 5.37
N CYS A 36 5.07 6.66 5.10
CA CYS A 36 4.23 6.09 4.05
C CYS A 36 3.03 7.00 3.72
N ASN A 37 2.31 6.66 2.66
CA ASN A 37 0.97 7.18 2.36
C ASN A 37 0.05 6.06 1.81
N GLY A 38 -1.20 6.41 1.47
CA GLY A 38 -2.18 5.43 0.97
C GLY A 38 -2.78 4.52 2.05
N VAL A 39 -2.68 4.88 3.34
CA VAL A 39 -3.28 4.13 4.45
C VAL A 39 -4.80 4.07 4.31
N LYS A 40 -5.42 2.89 4.55
CA LYS A 40 -6.89 2.72 4.48
C LYS A 40 -7.60 3.65 5.47
N GLY A 41 -8.71 4.25 5.04
CA GLY A 41 -9.49 5.20 5.85
C GLY A 41 -9.02 6.66 5.77
N TRP A 42 -7.86 6.92 5.16
CA TRP A 42 -7.31 8.26 4.94
C TRP A 42 -7.32 8.63 3.45
N GLN A 43 -7.30 9.94 3.15
CA GLN A 43 -7.05 10.40 1.78
C GLN A 43 -5.70 9.86 1.30
N ARG A 44 -5.63 9.36 0.07
CA ARG A 44 -4.47 8.59 -0.42
C ARG A 44 -3.16 9.38 -0.42
N GLU A 45 -3.25 10.69 -0.60
CA GLU A 45 -2.11 11.62 -0.58
C GLU A 45 -1.63 11.97 0.85
N THR A 46 -2.40 11.61 1.89
CA THR A 46 -2.03 11.85 3.30
C THR A 46 -0.73 11.12 3.64
N LYS A 47 0.27 11.87 4.09
CA LYS A 47 1.59 11.33 4.46
C LYS A 47 1.67 11.14 5.96
N PHE A 48 2.03 9.94 6.41
CA PHE A 48 2.28 9.66 7.82
C PHE A 48 3.75 9.84 8.12
N TYR A 49 4.08 10.47 9.25
CA TYR A 49 5.46 10.72 9.67
C TYR A 49 5.56 10.72 11.19
N ILE A 50 6.79 10.72 11.72
CA ILE A 50 7.07 10.91 13.14
C ILE A 50 7.50 12.35 13.36
N ASN A 51 6.80 13.08 14.23
CA ASN A 51 7.16 14.44 14.55
C ASN A 51 8.30 14.53 15.58
N SER A 52 8.77 15.75 15.86
CA SER A 52 9.84 16.02 16.85
C SER A 52 9.53 15.57 18.28
N TYR A 53 8.27 15.25 18.60
CA TYR A 53 7.85 14.69 19.89
C TYR A 53 7.79 13.15 19.89
N ASN A 54 8.35 12.50 18.85
CA ASN A 54 8.27 11.05 18.63
C ASN A 54 6.83 10.53 18.57
N LYS A 55 5.91 11.32 18.00
CA LYS A 55 4.50 10.96 17.83
C LYS A 55 4.14 10.83 16.36
N VAL A 56 3.27 9.87 16.06
CA VAL A 56 2.70 9.71 14.72
C VAL A 56 1.86 10.93 14.38
N SER A 57 2.18 11.54 13.26
CA SER A 57 1.49 12.72 12.72
C SER A 57 1.19 12.50 11.24
N VAL A 58 0.23 13.26 10.73
CA VAL A 58 -0.15 13.26 9.33
C VAL A 58 0.06 14.64 8.72
N LEU A 59 0.55 14.65 7.48
CA LEU A 59 0.50 15.82 6.60
C LEU A 59 -0.63 15.59 5.60
N THR A 60 -1.67 16.41 5.71
CA THR A 60 -2.84 16.33 4.82
C THR A 60 -2.48 16.84 3.42
N PRO A 61 -3.30 16.53 2.40
CA PRO A 61 -3.06 17.04 1.04
C PRO A 61 -3.15 18.57 0.95
N LEU A 62 -3.78 19.23 1.93
CA LEU A 62 -3.87 20.68 2.03
C LEU A 62 -2.63 21.32 2.68
N GLY A 63 -1.70 20.51 3.19
CA GLY A 63 -0.48 20.98 3.85
C GLY A 63 -0.60 21.11 5.37
N ASP A 64 -1.75 20.77 5.95
CA ASP A 64 -1.94 20.80 7.40
C ASP A 64 -1.21 19.64 8.08
N SER A 65 -0.48 19.95 9.15
CA SER A 65 0.16 18.98 10.03
C SER A 65 -0.71 18.70 11.25
N ILE A 66 -1.07 17.44 11.47
CA ILE A 66 -1.94 17.01 12.56
C ILE A 66 -1.29 15.84 13.30
N GLN A 67 -1.06 15.98 14.60
CA GLN A 67 -0.66 14.86 15.44
C GLN A 67 -1.85 13.95 15.72
N LEU A 68 -1.70 12.63 15.51
CA LEU A 68 -2.72 11.67 15.91
C LEU A 68 -2.82 11.61 17.44
N LYS A 69 -4.05 11.74 17.95
CA LYS A 69 -4.34 11.70 19.39
C LYS A 69 -5.18 10.49 19.78
N ASP A 70 -5.98 9.98 18.85
CA ASP A 70 -6.84 8.83 19.10
C ASP A 70 -6.00 7.53 19.19
N PRO A 71 -6.06 6.79 20.32
CA PRO A 71 -5.31 5.54 20.48
C PRO A 71 -5.64 4.47 19.44
N LEU A 72 -6.89 4.43 18.96
CA LEU A 72 -7.34 3.47 17.93
C LEU A 72 -6.71 3.82 16.58
N ASP A 73 -6.66 5.09 16.20
CA ASP A 73 -6.00 5.52 14.95
C ASP A 73 -4.51 5.22 14.97
N ILE A 74 -3.84 5.48 16.09
CA ILE A 74 -2.43 5.15 16.29
C ILE A 74 -2.22 3.63 16.20
N SER A 75 -3.06 2.83 16.86
CA SER A 75 -3.00 1.36 16.79
C SER A 75 -3.21 0.84 15.37
N ASN A 76 -4.21 1.39 14.66
CA ASN A 76 -4.53 1.01 13.29
C ASN A 76 -3.40 1.38 12.32
N PHE A 77 -2.77 2.54 12.49
CA PHE A 77 -1.59 2.93 11.72
C PHE A 77 -0.45 1.92 11.90
N TRP A 78 -0.09 1.58 13.14
CA TRP A 78 1.00 0.62 13.38
C TRP A 78 0.69 -0.78 12.85
N LYS A 79 -0.56 -1.26 12.98
CA LYS A 79 -1.01 -2.53 12.38
C LYS A 79 -0.99 -2.50 10.86
N TYR A 80 -1.33 -1.37 10.25
CA TYR A 80 -1.20 -1.20 8.80
C TYR A 80 0.27 -1.24 8.38
N LEU A 81 1.13 -0.53 9.10
CA LEU A 81 2.56 -0.47 8.79
C LEU A 81 3.22 -1.85 8.93
N ASP A 82 2.84 -2.61 9.97
CA ASP A 82 3.27 -3.97 10.21
C ASP A 82 2.94 -4.93 9.05
N LYS A 83 1.74 -4.81 8.47
CA LYS A 83 1.34 -5.60 7.29
C LYS A 83 2.04 -5.15 6.01
N ASN A 84 2.42 -3.87 5.94
CA ASN A 84 2.99 -3.23 4.76
C ASN A 84 4.47 -2.86 4.96
N ARG A 85 5.23 -3.60 5.78
CA ARG A 85 6.65 -3.34 6.11
C ARG A 85 7.53 -3.09 4.88
N HIS A 86 7.27 -3.84 3.80
CA HIS A 86 7.96 -3.72 2.52
C HIS A 86 7.85 -2.33 1.86
N ARG A 87 6.93 -1.48 2.32
CA ARG A 87 6.65 -0.12 1.79
C ARG A 87 7.08 1.00 2.73
N ILE A 88 7.71 0.67 3.87
CA ILE A 88 8.21 1.68 4.81
C ILE A 88 9.28 2.53 4.10
N GLY A 89 9.11 3.85 4.15
CA GLY A 89 9.93 4.84 3.45
C GLY A 89 9.50 5.11 2.00
N GLU A 90 8.47 4.44 1.49
CA GLU A 90 7.97 4.65 0.14
C GLU A 90 6.74 5.58 0.14
N ILE A 91 6.84 6.69 -0.61
CA ILE A 91 5.75 7.64 -0.82
C ILE A 91 5.28 7.56 -2.27
N ILE A 92 4.00 7.24 -2.45
CA ILE A 92 3.37 7.27 -3.77
C ILE A 92 3.06 8.72 -4.13
N ASP A 93 3.64 9.19 -5.22
CA ASP A 93 3.22 10.41 -5.87
C ASP A 93 1.99 10.15 -6.75
N TYR A 94 0.82 10.52 -6.22
CA TYR A 94 -0.47 10.40 -6.93
C TYR A 94 -0.71 11.52 -7.97
N SER A 95 0.14 12.55 -8.03
CA SER A 95 0.06 13.59 -9.06
C SER A 95 0.62 13.15 -10.41
N LYS A 96 1.52 12.16 -10.40
CA LYS A 96 2.09 11.56 -11.60
C LYS A 96 1.01 10.90 -12.45
N GLU A 97 1.11 11.09 -13.76
CA GLU A 97 0.20 10.50 -14.73
C GLU A 97 0.10 8.98 -14.57
N LEU A 98 -1.13 8.48 -14.59
CA LEU A 98 -1.41 7.07 -14.40
C LEU A 98 -1.17 6.31 -15.71
N THR A 99 0.02 5.72 -15.84
CA THR A 99 0.40 4.81 -16.91
C THR A 99 0.37 3.35 -16.43
N LEU A 100 0.47 2.38 -17.35
CA LEU A 100 0.59 0.97 -16.96
C LEU A 100 1.83 0.71 -16.10
N GLU A 101 2.94 1.38 -16.39
CA GLU A 101 4.15 1.27 -15.58
C GLU A 101 3.93 1.84 -14.18
N GLU A 102 3.32 3.03 -14.10
CA GLU A 102 3.07 3.71 -12.84
C GLU A 102 2.08 2.95 -11.95
N ILE A 103 1.01 2.40 -12.52
CA ILE A 103 0.04 1.61 -11.74
C ILE A 103 0.67 0.31 -11.20
N ASN A 104 1.54 -0.35 -11.98
CA ASN A 104 2.30 -1.50 -11.48
C ASN A 104 3.26 -1.09 -10.36
N ARG A 105 3.95 0.05 -10.50
CA ARG A 105 4.85 0.56 -9.47
C ARG A 105 4.10 0.85 -8.16
N ARG A 106 2.89 1.40 -8.24
CA ARG A 106 2.09 1.78 -7.06
C ARG A 106 1.49 0.59 -6.32
N TYR A 107 1.09 -0.46 -7.05
CA TYR A 107 0.19 -1.47 -6.51
C TYR A 107 0.68 -2.90 -6.58
N ILE A 108 1.82 -3.22 -7.21
CA ILE A 108 2.43 -4.55 -7.07
C ILE A 108 2.70 -4.83 -5.59
N ASP A 109 2.47 -6.08 -5.18
CA ASP A 109 2.58 -6.57 -3.80
C ASP A 109 1.59 -5.94 -2.81
N LEU A 110 0.66 -5.10 -3.27
CA LEU A 110 -0.46 -4.63 -2.45
C LEU A 110 -1.35 -5.81 -2.05
N ASP A 111 -1.54 -5.97 -0.74
CA ASP A 111 -2.54 -6.87 -0.19
C ASP A 111 -3.94 -6.24 -0.25
N ILE A 112 -4.89 -6.98 -0.81
CA ILE A 112 -6.30 -6.59 -0.93
C ILE A 112 -7.23 -7.66 -0.35
N TYR A 113 -8.43 -7.24 0.03
CA TYR A 113 -9.49 -8.12 0.52
C TYR A 113 -10.66 -8.12 -0.48
N LEU A 114 -10.88 -9.25 -1.13
CA LEU A 114 -11.94 -9.43 -2.13
C LEU A 114 -12.74 -10.69 -1.80
N ASN A 115 -14.07 -10.57 -1.64
CA ASN A 115 -14.97 -11.68 -1.30
C ASN A 115 -14.46 -12.54 -0.13
N ASN A 116 -14.11 -11.88 0.98
CA ASN A 116 -13.51 -12.50 2.17
C ASN A 116 -12.20 -13.28 1.95
N THR A 117 -11.55 -13.07 0.81
CA THR A 117 -10.28 -13.71 0.46
C THR A 117 -9.16 -12.68 0.45
N LYS A 118 -8.06 -13.00 1.13
CA LYS A 118 -6.83 -12.19 1.09
C LYS A 118 -6.06 -12.52 -0.19
N LEU A 119 -5.86 -11.50 -1.03
CA LEU A 119 -5.17 -11.61 -2.31
C LEU A 119 -4.03 -10.58 -2.36
N THR A 120 -2.97 -10.87 -3.11
CA THR A 120 -1.88 -9.92 -3.36
C THR A 120 -1.82 -9.60 -4.85
N VAL A 121 -1.74 -8.31 -5.19
CA VAL A 121 -1.57 -7.87 -6.59
C VAL A 121 -0.20 -8.33 -7.09
N ARG A 122 -0.18 -9.15 -8.14
CA ARG A 122 1.06 -9.66 -8.74
C ARG A 122 1.48 -8.89 -9.97
N LYS A 123 0.52 -8.52 -10.80
CA LYS A 123 0.77 -7.85 -12.06
C LYS A 123 -0.48 -7.14 -12.53
N ILE A 124 -0.31 -5.99 -13.15
CA ILE A 124 -1.34 -5.32 -13.93
C ILE A 124 -0.82 -5.31 -15.36
N GLU A 125 -1.57 -5.85 -16.31
CA GLU A 125 -1.11 -5.96 -17.69
C GLU A 125 -2.12 -5.40 -18.67
N LYS A 126 -1.61 -4.93 -19.82
CA LYS A 126 -2.45 -4.45 -20.91
C LYS A 126 -3.20 -5.62 -21.52
N PHE A 127 -4.49 -5.43 -21.73
CA PHE A 127 -5.34 -6.34 -22.47
C PHE A 127 -6.14 -5.49 -23.47
N GLU A 128 -5.79 -5.58 -24.75
CA GLU A 128 -6.32 -4.71 -25.80
C GLU A 128 -6.12 -3.21 -25.48
N SER A 129 -7.19 -2.43 -25.34
CA SER A 129 -7.15 -1.00 -25.00
C SER A 129 -7.19 -0.70 -23.49
N GLU A 130 -7.26 -1.74 -22.65
CA GLU A 130 -7.56 -1.63 -21.23
C GLU A 130 -6.57 -2.47 -20.40
N VAL A 131 -6.86 -2.72 -19.11
CA VAL A 131 -6.00 -3.49 -18.22
C VAL A 131 -6.70 -4.65 -17.52
N ARG A 132 -5.91 -5.69 -17.21
CA ARG A 132 -6.27 -6.82 -16.36
C ARG A 132 -5.38 -6.84 -15.11
N ILE A 133 -5.98 -7.09 -13.96
CA ILE A 133 -5.27 -7.28 -12.68
C ILE A 133 -5.13 -8.77 -12.41
N ILE A 134 -3.88 -9.24 -12.26
CA ILE A 134 -3.52 -10.58 -11.83
C ILE A 134 -3.21 -10.55 -10.35
N LEU A 135 -3.89 -11.41 -9.61
CA LEU A 135 -3.82 -11.53 -8.16
C LEU A 135 -3.28 -12.91 -7.79
N LYS A 136 -2.52 -13.00 -6.70
CA LYS A 136 -2.19 -14.27 -6.05
C LYS A 136 -3.11 -14.48 -4.86
N ASN A 137 -3.73 -15.65 -4.77
CA ASN A 137 -4.44 -16.06 -3.58
C ASN A 137 -3.44 -16.45 -2.49
N ASN A 138 -3.51 -15.79 -1.33
CA ASN A 138 -2.55 -16.02 -0.26
C ASN A 138 -2.77 -17.34 0.49
N ASN A 139 -3.96 -17.95 0.37
CA ASN A 139 -4.26 -19.23 0.98
C ASN A 139 -3.84 -20.41 0.08
N THR A 140 -4.07 -20.30 -1.24
CA THR A 140 -3.84 -21.41 -2.18
C THR A 140 -2.59 -21.23 -3.05
N GLY A 141 -2.05 -20.03 -3.13
CA GLY A 141 -0.94 -19.69 -4.03
C GLY A 141 -1.34 -19.48 -5.50
N ASN A 142 -2.59 -19.79 -5.87
CA ASN A 142 -3.06 -19.73 -7.26
C ASN A 142 -3.16 -18.29 -7.77
N LEU A 143 -2.89 -18.12 -9.07
CA LEU A 143 -3.12 -16.86 -9.77
C LEU A 143 -4.56 -16.77 -10.26
N VAL A 144 -5.21 -15.64 -10.00
CA VAL A 144 -6.58 -15.34 -10.43
C VAL A 144 -6.63 -13.94 -11.03
N ALA A 145 -7.56 -13.70 -11.95
CA ALA A 145 -7.83 -12.36 -12.47
C ALA A 145 -9.12 -11.81 -11.86
N ILE A 146 -9.22 -10.47 -11.72
CA ILE A 146 -10.50 -9.86 -11.36
C ILE A 146 -11.52 -10.09 -12.49
N SER A 147 -12.71 -10.56 -12.12
CA SER A 147 -13.84 -10.83 -13.01
C SER A 147 -15.15 -10.28 -12.44
N ARG A 148 -16.06 -9.85 -13.33
CA ARG A 148 -17.45 -9.50 -13.01
C ARG A 148 -18.33 -10.57 -13.67
N GLY A 149 -18.83 -11.50 -12.87
CA GLY A 149 -19.59 -12.65 -13.37
C GLY A 149 -18.69 -13.71 -14.02
N LYS A 150 -19.04 -14.15 -15.24
CA LYS A 150 -18.27 -15.17 -15.99
C LYS A 150 -17.15 -14.59 -16.87
N ASN A 151 -17.08 -13.27 -17.00
CA ASN A 151 -16.14 -12.59 -17.88
C ASN A 151 -15.06 -11.89 -17.05
N ASN A 152 -13.81 -11.97 -17.51
CA ASN A 152 -12.72 -11.20 -16.95
C ASN A 152 -13.06 -9.71 -17.08
N THR A 153 -12.91 -8.96 -15.98
CA THR A 153 -13.17 -7.52 -16.00
C THR A 153 -11.98 -6.87 -16.67
N ILE A 154 -12.26 -6.18 -17.75
CA ILE A 154 -11.30 -5.32 -18.41
C ILE A 154 -11.64 -3.90 -17.93
N LEU A 155 -10.61 -3.18 -17.45
CA LEU A 155 -10.77 -1.91 -16.73
C LEU A 155 -9.90 -0.85 -17.40
N ASP A 156 -10.35 0.40 -17.41
CA ASP A 156 -9.42 1.49 -17.63
C ASP A 156 -8.46 1.65 -16.43
N LEU A 157 -7.40 2.44 -16.60
CA LEU A 157 -6.39 2.63 -15.55
C LEU A 157 -6.98 3.30 -14.29
N LYS A 158 -7.91 4.25 -14.44
CA LYS A 158 -8.51 4.97 -13.31
C LYS A 158 -9.46 4.08 -12.52
N GLU A 159 -10.28 3.27 -13.19
CA GLU A 159 -11.15 2.29 -12.55
C GLU A 159 -10.32 1.23 -11.81
N CYS A 160 -9.22 0.78 -12.43
CA CYS A 160 -8.25 -0.12 -11.79
C CYS A 160 -7.68 0.49 -10.49
N GLU A 161 -7.17 1.73 -10.53
CA GLU A 161 -6.65 2.42 -9.34
C GLU A 161 -7.72 2.56 -8.25
N ASN A 162 -8.95 2.96 -8.62
CA ASN A 162 -10.05 3.13 -7.66
C ASN A 162 -10.43 1.80 -6.98
N ILE A 163 -10.50 0.70 -7.73
CA ILE A 163 -10.80 -0.63 -7.18
C ILE A 163 -9.70 -1.05 -6.20
N LEU A 164 -8.43 -0.92 -6.58
CA LEU A 164 -7.30 -1.33 -5.74
C LEU A 164 -7.24 -0.51 -4.44
N LEU A 165 -7.48 0.80 -4.53
CA LEU A 165 -7.58 1.65 -3.35
C LEU A 165 -8.69 1.19 -2.42
N ASN A 166 -9.89 0.88 -2.92
CA ASN A 166 -11.00 0.49 -2.06
C ASN A 166 -10.83 -0.88 -1.41
N LEU A 167 -10.15 -1.80 -2.09
CA LEU A 167 -9.95 -3.17 -1.62
C LEU A 167 -8.70 -3.35 -0.74
N ARG A 168 -7.83 -2.33 -0.63
CA ARG A 168 -6.59 -2.40 0.17
C ARG A 168 -6.85 -2.78 1.63
N ILE A 169 -5.88 -3.47 2.24
CA ILE A 169 -5.88 -3.88 3.65
C ILE A 169 -5.08 -2.90 4.50
#